data_AF-A0A537F205-F1
#
_entry.id   AF-A0A537F205-F1
#
_cell.length_a   1.000
_cell.length_b   1.000
_cell.length_c   1.000
_cell.angle_alpha   90.00
_cell.angle_beta   90.00
_cell.angle_gamma   90.00
#
_symmetry.space_group_name_H-M   'P 1'
#
loop_
_entity.id
_entity.type
_entity.pdbx_description
1 polymer ?
#
loop_
_entity_poly.entity_id
_entity_poly.type
_entity_poly.pdbx_seq_one_letter_code
_entity_poly.pdbx_strand_id
1 'polypeptide(L)'
;MRRDIARLLARRWRNRAFEKPQRLHGEADTSPSDKRTLWFVTQNHHKYQEARRILNPFEIEIRMLASPKTEIQSTSLGEIAKFAAEEAVKKHNRTVLVEDSGLFVKALNGFPGPFSSYVYNTIGVRGLLRFMRRQTGREAYFQASLALAPPRDSSQE
;
A
#
# COMPACT_ATOMS: atom_id res chain seq x y z
N MET A 1 54.18 -26.19 25.65
CA MET A 1 53.58 -26.74 24.41
C MET A 1 52.27 -27.40 24.78
N ARG A 2 51.14 -26.85 24.30
CA ARG A 2 49.78 -27.44 24.26
C ARG A 2 49.08 -27.69 25.62
N ARG A 3 47.77 -27.53 25.80
CA ARG A 3 46.64 -26.82 25.14
C ARG A 3 45.43 -27.18 26.03
N ASP A 4 44.53 -26.23 26.25
CA ASP A 4 43.06 -26.36 26.35
C ASP A 4 42.44 -27.49 27.18
N ILE A 5 41.51 -27.13 28.08
CA ILE A 5 40.10 -27.58 28.05
C ILE A 5 39.32 -26.90 29.20
N ALA A 6 38.06 -26.57 28.92
CA ALA A 6 37.02 -26.08 29.83
C ALA A 6 37.01 -24.58 30.16
N ARG A 7 36.57 -23.77 29.20
CA ARG A 7 35.83 -22.51 29.46
C ARG A 7 35.06 -22.01 28.23
N LEU A 8 34.47 -22.95 27.48
CA LEU A 8 33.41 -22.65 26.53
C LEU A 8 32.10 -23.17 27.13
N LEU A 9 31.16 -22.24 27.30
CA LEU A 9 29.70 -22.41 27.35
C LEU A 9 29.07 -21.68 28.53
N ALA A 10 28.14 -20.80 28.15
CA ALA A 10 27.23 -20.03 28.97
C ALA A 10 27.81 -18.80 29.69
N ARG A 11 27.09 -17.69 29.54
CA ARG A 11 27.19 -16.44 30.32
C ARG A 11 28.29 -15.46 29.89
N ARG A 12 28.08 -14.83 28.74
CA ARG A 12 28.06 -13.35 28.72
C ARG A 12 27.28 -12.78 27.54
N TRP A 13 26.05 -13.26 27.40
CA TRP A 13 24.94 -12.46 26.92
C TRP A 13 24.72 -11.30 27.90
N ARG A 14 25.44 -10.20 27.71
CA ARG A 14 25.11 -8.83 28.17
C ARG A 14 26.28 -7.91 27.82
N ASN A 15 25.97 -6.91 26.99
CA ASN A 15 26.71 -5.68 26.75
C ASN A 15 27.82 -5.69 25.68
N ARG A 16 27.41 -5.56 24.41
CA ARG A 16 27.97 -4.58 23.45
C ARG A 16 26.77 -4.00 22.70
N ALA A 17 26.31 -2.82 23.12
CA ALA A 17 26.69 -1.54 22.53
C ALA A 17 26.24 -1.44 21.06
N PHE A 18 25.32 -0.51 20.83
CA PHE A 18 24.72 -0.15 19.55
C PHE A 18 25.76 0.01 18.44
N GLU A 19 25.77 -0.92 17.49
CA GLU A 19 26.16 -0.63 16.12
C GLU A 19 24.98 -1.02 15.22
N LYS A 20 24.33 -0.02 14.62
CA LYS A 20 23.43 -0.28 13.48
C LYS A 20 24.30 -0.78 12.33
N PRO A 21 23.93 -1.86 11.61
CA PRO A 21 24.67 -2.26 10.44
C PRO A 21 24.59 -1.14 9.40
N GLN A 22 25.74 -0.62 8.96
CA GLN A 22 25.81 0.22 7.78
C GLN A 22 25.39 -0.62 6.57
N ARG A 23 24.29 -0.24 5.91
CA ARG A 23 23.87 -0.86 4.65
C ARG A 23 24.83 -0.41 3.56
N LEU A 24 25.56 -1.35 2.98
CA LEU A 24 26.35 -1.11 1.78
C LEU A 24 25.38 -0.90 0.60
N HIS A 25 25.67 0.13 -0.21
CA HIS A 25 24.94 0.37 -1.46
C HIS A 25 25.08 -0.85 -2.37
N GLY A 26 23.95 -1.49 -2.71
CA GLY A 26 23.90 -2.52 -3.77
C GLY A 26 23.29 -3.88 -3.40
N GLU A 27 22.76 -4.08 -2.19
CA GLU A 27 22.02 -5.32 -1.89
C GLU A 27 20.61 -5.25 -2.49
N ALA A 28 20.40 -5.99 -3.58
CA ALA A 28 19.08 -6.31 -4.07
C ALA A 28 18.29 -6.97 -2.94
N ASP A 29 17.14 -6.39 -2.61
CA ASP A 29 16.21 -6.78 -1.55
C ASP A 29 15.56 -8.13 -1.90
N THR A 30 16.35 -9.21 -1.88
CA THR A 30 15.98 -10.56 -2.36
C THR A 30 15.40 -11.45 -1.28
N SER A 31 15.08 -10.93 -0.09
CA SER A 31 14.37 -11.75 0.91
C SER A 31 12.94 -12.04 0.44
N PRO A 32 12.58 -13.32 0.20
CA PRO A 32 11.21 -13.71 -0.07
C PRO A 32 10.48 -13.79 1.28
N SER A 33 9.54 -12.88 1.51
CA SER A 33 8.59 -12.90 2.62
C SER A 33 9.18 -12.79 4.03
N ASP A 34 9.46 -11.56 4.46
CA ASP A 34 8.98 -11.23 5.81
C ASP A 34 7.45 -11.32 5.73
N LYS A 35 6.84 -12.33 6.37
CA LYS A 35 5.38 -12.63 6.30
C LYS A 35 4.47 -11.43 6.64
N ARG A 36 5.04 -10.31 7.08
CA ARG A 36 4.34 -9.08 7.48
C ARG A 36 4.71 -7.85 6.66
N THR A 37 5.47 -8.00 5.58
CA THR A 37 5.84 -6.88 4.70
C THR A 37 4.90 -6.79 3.50
N LEU A 38 4.26 -5.64 3.33
CA LEU A 38 3.38 -5.32 2.21
C LEU A 38 3.96 -4.18 1.38
N TRP A 39 3.99 -4.37 0.06
CA TRP A 39 4.40 -3.34 -0.89
C TRP A 39 3.19 -2.54 -1.34
N PHE A 40 3.02 -1.33 -0.81
CA PHE A 40 1.91 -0.46 -1.15
C PHE A 40 2.18 0.25 -2.47
N VAL A 41 1.42 -0.12 -3.51
CA VAL A 41 1.53 0.46 -4.85
C VAL A 41 0.82 1.81 -4.87
N THR A 42 1.60 2.88 -4.76
CA THR A 42 1.08 4.24 -4.79
C THR A 42 2.19 5.23 -5.09
N GLN A 43 1.84 6.31 -5.79
CA GLN A 43 2.70 7.49 -5.93
C GLN A 43 2.37 8.58 -4.90
N ASN A 44 1.26 8.43 -4.17
CA ASN A 44 0.81 9.38 -3.16
C ASN A 44 1.52 9.12 -1.82
N HIS A 45 2.51 9.97 -1.50
CA HIS A 45 3.26 9.89 -0.26
C HIS A 45 2.37 10.02 1.00
N HIS A 46 1.30 10.80 0.96
CA HIS A 46 0.40 10.94 2.10
C HIS A 46 -0.35 9.64 2.39
N LYS A 47 -0.87 8.97 1.35
CA LYS A 47 -1.49 7.64 1.49
C LYS A 47 -0.49 6.61 2.05
N TYR A 48 0.74 6.62 1.54
CA TYR A 48 1.80 5.74 2.07
C TYR A 48 2.06 5.97 3.56
N GLN A 49 2.24 7.24 3.98
CA GLN A 49 2.51 7.56 5.38
C GLN A 49 1.32 7.23 6.29
N GLU A 50 0.09 7.44 5.82
CA GLU A 50 -1.13 7.07 6.53
C GLU A 50 -1.21 5.55 6.73
N ALA A 51 -1.11 4.76 5.66
CA ALA A 51 -1.13 3.30 5.73
C ALA A 51 -0.03 2.76 6.65
N ARG A 52 1.20 3.29 6.54
CA ARG A 52 2.31 2.93 7.42
C ARG A 52 2.00 3.22 8.88
N ARG A 53 1.45 4.40 9.21
CA ARG A 53 1.10 4.76 10.60
C ARG A 53 0.01 3.86 11.17
N ILE A 54 -1.02 3.55 10.37
CA ILE A 54 -2.15 2.72 10.79
C ILE A 54 -1.72 1.27 11.01
N LEU A 55 -0.85 0.72 10.16
CA LEU A 55 -0.51 -0.69 10.15
C LEU A 55 0.72 -1.05 11.02
N ASN A 56 1.58 -0.07 11.32
CA ASN A 56 2.78 -0.30 12.15
C ASN A 56 2.49 -0.84 13.57
N PRO A 57 1.43 -0.39 14.31
CA PRO A 57 1.06 -0.98 15.60
C PRO A 57 0.68 -2.46 15.53
N PHE A 58 0.29 -2.95 14.36
CA PHE A 58 -0.02 -4.36 14.11
C PHE A 58 1.19 -5.15 13.62
N GLU A 59 2.39 -4.56 13.68
CA GLU A 59 3.65 -5.16 13.23
C GLU A 59 3.64 -5.55 11.74
N ILE A 60 2.86 -4.82 10.93
CA ILE A 60 2.83 -4.93 9.46
C ILE A 60 3.72 -3.84 8.88
N GLU A 61 4.80 -4.22 8.21
CA GLU A 61 5.72 -3.30 7.56
C GLU A 61 5.17 -2.87 6.20
N ILE A 62 4.88 -1.58 6.03
CA ILE A 62 4.46 -1.01 4.75
C ILE A 62 5.67 -0.39 4.05
N ARG A 63 6.03 -0.94 2.89
CA ARG A 63 7.03 -0.37 1.96
C ARG A 63 6.32 0.30 0.79
N MET A 64 6.81 1.45 0.36
CA MET A 64 6.24 2.16 -0.79
C MET A 64 6.77 1.53 -2.08
N LEU A 65 5.86 1.13 -2.97
CA LEU A 65 6.18 0.77 -4.34
C LEU A 65 5.70 1.92 -5.24
N ALA A 66 6.59 2.85 -5.55
CA ALA A 66 6.30 4.04 -6.35
C ALA A 66 6.19 3.72 -7.86
N SER A 67 5.33 2.77 -8.22
CA SER A 67 4.96 2.45 -9.60
C SER A 67 3.62 3.11 -9.95
N PRO A 68 3.43 3.61 -11.18
CA PRO A 68 2.08 3.92 -11.65
C PRO A 68 1.20 2.67 -11.60
N LYS A 69 -0.08 2.88 -11.25
CA LYS A 69 -1.11 1.85 -11.26
C LYS A 69 -1.83 1.87 -12.62
N THR A 70 -2.13 0.70 -13.15
CA THR A 70 -3.07 0.59 -14.29
C THR A 70 -4.49 0.66 -13.72
N GLU A 71 -5.18 1.78 -13.93
CA GLU A 71 -6.55 1.98 -13.49
C GLU A 71 -7.51 1.78 -14.66
N ILE A 72 -8.30 0.71 -14.61
CA ILE A 72 -9.37 0.46 -15.57
C ILE A 72 -10.53 1.45 -15.36
N GLN A 73 -11.30 1.70 -16.40
CA GLN A 73 -12.56 2.43 -16.25
C GLN A 73 -13.63 1.48 -15.70
N SER A 74 -13.95 1.62 -14.42
CA SER A 74 -15.08 0.94 -13.77
C SER A 74 -15.78 1.91 -12.81
N THR A 75 -17.04 1.62 -12.49
CA THR A 75 -17.78 2.29 -11.41
C THR A 75 -17.51 1.67 -10.03
N SER A 76 -16.82 0.52 -9.99
CA SER A 76 -16.46 -0.20 -8.77
C SER A 76 -14.99 0.05 -8.39
N LEU A 77 -14.77 0.73 -7.25
CA LEU A 77 -13.42 0.90 -6.67
C LEU A 77 -12.74 -0.45 -6.39
N GLY A 78 -13.52 -1.48 -6.03
CA GLY A 78 -12.99 -2.81 -5.77
C GLY A 78 -12.42 -3.48 -7.03
N GLU A 79 -13.10 -3.32 -8.17
CA GLU A 79 -12.60 -3.85 -9.46
C GLU A 79 -11.34 -3.13 -9.91
N ILE A 80 -11.30 -1.80 -9.73
CA ILE A 80 -10.11 -0.98 -10.05
C ILE A 80 -8.92 -1.43 -9.18
N ALA A 81 -9.12 -1.50 -7.86
CA ALA A 81 -8.08 -1.92 -6.93
C ALA A 81 -7.60 -3.35 -7.20
N LYS A 82 -8.53 -4.29 -7.45
CA LYS A 82 -8.22 -5.68 -7.78
C LYS A 82 -7.38 -5.79 -9.05
N PHE A 83 -7.82 -5.15 -10.14
CA PHE A 83 -7.10 -5.20 -11.42
C PHE A 83 -5.69 -4.63 -11.28
N ALA A 84 -5.56 -3.48 -10.61
CA ALA A 84 -4.26 -2.85 -10.37
C ALA A 84 -3.33 -3.72 -9.48
N ALA A 85 -3.88 -4.42 -8.49
CA ALA A 85 -3.11 -5.35 -7.66
C ALA A 85 -2.63 -6.57 -8.45
N GLU A 86 -3.50 -7.16 -9.24
CA GLU A 86 -3.15 -8.28 -10.13
C GLU A 86 -2.01 -7.89 -11.07
N GLU A 87 -2.13 -6.77 -11.78
CA GLU A 87 -1.08 -6.25 -12.68
C GLU A 87 0.24 -5.96 -11.95
N ALA A 88 0.17 -5.37 -10.74
CA ALA A 88 1.36 -5.10 -9.94
C ALA A 88 2.09 -6.37 -9.51
N VAL A 89 1.36 -7.44 -9.14
CA VAL A 89 1.97 -8.75 -8.86
C VAL A 89 2.67 -9.31 -10.09
N LYS A 90 2.06 -9.25 -11.28
CA LYS A 90 2.71 -9.74 -12.52
C LYS A 90 4.04 -9.03 -12.78
N LYS A 91 4.11 -7.73 -12.46
CA LYS A 91 5.28 -6.89 -12.72
C LYS A 91 6.38 -7.01 -11.66
N HIS A 92 6.02 -7.14 -10.39
CA HIS A 92 6.96 -7.02 -9.28
C HIS A 92 7.16 -8.30 -8.47
N ASN A 93 6.26 -9.27 -8.60
CA ASN A 93 6.27 -10.54 -7.88
C ASN A 93 6.50 -10.39 -6.36
N ARG A 94 5.74 -9.51 -5.72
CA ARG A 94 5.73 -9.26 -4.27
C ARG A 94 4.30 -9.35 -3.74
N THR A 95 4.14 -9.47 -2.43
CA THR A 95 2.83 -9.23 -1.78
C THR A 95 2.53 -7.75 -1.86
N VAL A 96 1.57 -7.37 -2.71
CA VAL A 96 1.21 -5.98 -2.97
C VAL A 96 -0.10 -5.60 -2.29
N LEU A 97 -0.14 -4.38 -1.79
CA LEU A 97 -1.36 -3.71 -1.36
C LEU A 97 -1.67 -2.60 -2.37
N VAL A 98 -2.91 -2.52 -2.82
CA VAL A 98 -3.42 -1.43 -3.64
C VAL A 98 -4.64 -0.84 -2.98
N GLU A 99 -4.83 0.46 -3.12
CA GLU A 99 -6.03 1.15 -2.68
C GLU A 99 -6.53 2.10 -3.78
N ASP A 100 -7.85 2.22 -3.85
CA ASP A 100 -8.55 3.24 -4.62
C ASP A 100 -9.72 3.83 -3.84
N SER A 101 -10.03 5.11 -4.06
CA SER A 101 -10.97 5.87 -3.24
C SER A 101 -11.75 6.90 -4.04
N GLY A 102 -13.01 7.13 -3.66
CA GLY A 102 -13.86 8.13 -4.30
C GLY A 102 -14.91 8.74 -3.37
N LEU A 103 -15.40 9.91 -3.77
CA LEU A 103 -16.57 10.60 -3.21
C LEU A 103 -17.82 10.19 -4.01
N PHE A 104 -18.84 9.76 -3.29
CA PHE A 104 -20.12 9.34 -3.88
C PHE A 104 -21.23 10.23 -3.35
N VAL A 105 -21.84 11.03 -4.22
CA VAL A 105 -22.94 11.93 -3.86
C VAL A 105 -24.26 11.28 -4.26
N LYS A 106 -25.14 11.00 -3.29
CA LYS A 106 -26.40 10.27 -3.55
C LYS A 106 -27.30 11.00 -4.54
N ALA A 107 -27.45 12.32 -4.38
CA ALA A 107 -28.27 13.14 -5.28
C ALA A 107 -27.72 13.26 -6.71
N LEU A 108 -26.47 12.84 -6.95
CA LEU A 108 -25.86 12.76 -8.27
C LEU A 108 -25.67 11.31 -8.72
N ASN A 109 -26.47 10.37 -8.20
CA ASN A 109 -26.41 8.94 -8.51
C ASN A 109 -25.00 8.35 -8.33
N GLY A 110 -24.28 8.79 -7.28
CA GLY A 110 -22.94 8.32 -6.97
C GLY A 110 -21.80 9.07 -7.67
N PHE A 111 -22.09 9.98 -8.61
CA PHE A 111 -21.05 10.86 -9.18
C PHE A 111 -20.41 11.74 -8.07
N PRO A 112 -19.09 12.01 -8.11
CA PRO A 112 -18.11 11.59 -9.14
C PRO A 112 -17.60 10.14 -9.02
N GLY A 113 -17.79 9.49 -7.88
CA GLY A 113 -17.42 8.09 -7.67
C GLY A 113 -15.91 7.87 -7.87
N PRO A 114 -15.49 6.77 -8.54
CA PRO A 114 -14.08 6.50 -8.83
C PRO A 114 -13.35 7.61 -9.59
N PHE A 115 -14.08 8.46 -10.33
CA PHE A 115 -13.50 9.54 -11.11
C PHE A 115 -13.25 10.83 -10.30
N SER A 116 -13.27 10.74 -8.97
CA SER A 116 -13.15 11.88 -8.05
C SER A 116 -11.93 12.76 -8.33
N SER A 117 -10.75 12.16 -8.57
CA SER A 117 -9.52 12.89 -8.86
C SER A 117 -9.63 13.71 -10.16
N TYR A 118 -10.15 13.09 -11.23
CA TYR A 118 -10.35 13.75 -12.51
C TYR A 118 -11.37 14.90 -12.41
N VAL A 119 -12.50 14.67 -11.74
CA VAL A 119 -13.54 15.70 -11.55
C VAL A 119 -13.01 16.86 -10.70
N TYR A 120 -12.24 16.57 -9.66
CA TYR A 120 -11.59 17.60 -8.85
C TYR A 120 -10.60 18.43 -9.67
N ASN A 121 -9.76 17.79 -10.49
CA ASN A 121 -8.76 18.50 -11.29
C ASN A 121 -9.36 19.31 -12.45
N THR A 122 -10.56 18.99 -12.91
CA THR A 122 -11.22 19.66 -14.02
C THR A 122 -12.20 20.75 -13.56
N ILE A 123 -13.32 20.37 -12.95
CA ILE A 123 -14.37 21.31 -12.53
C ILE A 123 -14.22 21.75 -11.07
N GLY A 124 -13.44 21.02 -10.28
CA GLY A 124 -13.18 21.30 -8.89
C GLY A 124 -14.40 21.23 -7.99
N VAL A 125 -14.19 21.56 -6.71
CA VAL A 125 -15.26 21.62 -5.71
C VAL A 125 -16.34 22.62 -6.11
N ARG A 126 -15.96 23.75 -6.70
CA ARG A 126 -16.92 24.78 -7.17
C ARG A 126 -17.83 24.24 -8.28
N GLY A 127 -17.29 23.45 -9.21
CA GLY A 127 -18.08 22.78 -10.25
C GLY A 127 -19.05 21.75 -9.68
N LEU A 128 -18.57 20.89 -8.76
CA LEU A 128 -19.43 19.93 -8.08
C LEU A 128 -20.56 20.62 -7.29
N LEU A 129 -20.25 21.70 -6.57
CA LEU A 129 -21.26 22.51 -5.86
C LEU A 129 -22.27 23.16 -6.80
N ARG A 130 -21.89 23.46 -8.05
CA ARG A 130 -22.81 23.98 -9.07
C ARG A 130 -23.87 22.94 -9.44
N PHE A 131 -23.50 21.67 -9.58
CA PHE A 131 -24.45 20.57 -9.79
C PHE A 131 -25.40 20.39 -8.59
N MET A 132 -24.92 20.69 -7.38
CA MET A 132 -25.67 20.56 -6.14
C MET A 132 -26.59 21.74 -5.80
N ARG A 133 -26.68 22.80 -6.63
CA ARG A 133 -27.43 24.03 -6.29
C ARG A 133 -28.93 23.82 -6.14
N ARG A 134 -29.52 22.93 -6.94
CA ARG A 134 -30.97 22.63 -6.94
C ARG A 134 -31.31 21.30 -6.29
N GLN A 135 -30.32 20.63 -5.69
CA GLN A 135 -30.50 19.36 -5.01
C GLN A 135 -30.81 19.60 -3.53
N THR A 136 -31.93 19.06 -3.06
CA THR A 136 -32.32 19.10 -1.65
C THR A 136 -31.55 18.06 -0.83
N GLY A 137 -31.32 16.87 -1.39
CA GLY A 137 -30.47 15.84 -0.81
C GLY A 137 -28.99 16.21 -0.92
N ARG A 138 -28.28 16.22 0.21
CA ARG A 138 -26.84 16.54 0.28
C ARG A 138 -25.97 15.39 0.81
N GLU A 139 -26.58 14.23 0.99
CA GLU A 139 -25.88 13.04 1.47
C GLU A 139 -24.79 12.61 0.48
N ALA A 140 -23.59 12.42 1.02
CA ALA A 140 -22.45 11.90 0.30
C ALA A 140 -21.60 11.06 1.26
N TYR A 141 -20.81 10.15 0.71
CA TYR A 141 -19.86 9.35 1.48
C TYR A 141 -18.55 9.19 0.71
N PHE A 142 -17.47 9.02 1.46
CA PHE A 142 -16.23 8.51 0.91
C PHE A 142 -16.22 6.99 1.03
N GLN A 143 -15.78 6.32 -0.03
CA GLN A 143 -15.49 4.90 -0.02
C GLN A 143 -14.04 4.71 -0.43
N ALA A 144 -13.34 3.84 0.27
CA ALA A 144 -12.04 3.32 -0.11
C ALA A 144 -12.14 1.80 -0.26
N SER A 145 -11.47 1.25 -1.25
CA SER A 145 -11.38 -0.20 -1.49
C SER A 145 -9.93 -0.59 -1.58
N LEU A 146 -9.56 -1.64 -0.84
CA LEU A 146 -8.22 -2.18 -0.82
C LEU A 146 -8.20 -3.56 -1.46
N ALA A 147 -7.13 -3.85 -2.20
CA ALA A 147 -6.84 -5.16 -2.75
C ALA A 147 -5.46 -5.62 -2.27
N LEU A 148 -5.41 -6.82 -1.70
CA LEU A 148 -4.19 -7.50 -1.29
C LEU A 148 -3.97 -8.68 -2.24
N ALA A 149 -2.81 -8.74 -2.88
CA ALA A 149 -2.47 -9.83 -3.79
C ALA A 149 -1.10 -10.43 -3.43
N PRO A 150 -1.01 -11.76 -3.22
CA PRO A 150 0.25 -12.44 -2.95
C PRO A 150 1.12 -12.53 -4.22
N PRO A 151 2.43 -12.81 -4.09
CA PRO A 151 3.28 -13.16 -5.24
C PRO A 151 2.75 -14.41 -5.95
N ARG A 152 3.15 -14.62 -7.20
CA ARG A 152 2.81 -15.85 -7.92
C ARG A 152 3.54 -17.02 -7.28
N ASP A 153 2.82 -18.11 -7.02
CA ASP A 153 3.45 -19.36 -6.60
C ASP A 153 4.34 -19.89 -7.72
N SER A 154 5.61 -20.14 -7.41
CA SER A 154 6.59 -20.73 -8.33
C SER A 154 6.41 -22.25 -8.49
N SER A 155 5.21 -22.78 -8.26
CA SER A 155 4.93 -24.23 -8.16
C SER A 155 3.94 -24.74 -9.21
N GLN A 156 3.75 -24.00 -10.31
CA GLN A 156 2.94 -24.43 -11.46
C GLN A 156 3.65 -24.15 -12.80
N GLU A 157 4.92 -24.54 -12.89
CA GLU A 157 5.58 -24.90 -14.15
C GLU A 157 5.93 -26.39 -14.08
#